data_AF-A0A5D0D0S9-F1
#
_entry.id   AF-A0A5D0D0S9-F1
#
_cell.length_a   1.000
_cell.length_b   1.000
_cell.length_c   1.000
_cell.angle_alpha   90.00
_cell.angle_beta   90.00
_cell.angle_gamma   90.00
#
_symmetry.space_group_name_H-M   'P 1'
#
loop_
_entity.id
_entity.type
_entity.pdbx_description
1 polymer ?
#
loop_
_entity_poly.entity_id
_entity_poly.type
_entity_poly.pdbx_seq_one_letter_code
_entity_poly.pdbx_strand_id
1 'polypeptide(L)'
;MDSLEQIKEHYKSLENRVRLFIMVHSDIEYVQGSSECVEGGAFTWATLSPDSQLIQSELYHEYMSLIKRARKHLELAGSSYLETFDKSCAEVKAYILQENLLWGSSLQDVFIGVKKELDLQRGLIAQPILI
;
A
#
# COMPACT_ATOMS: atom_id res chain seq x y z
N MET A 1 9.83 3.81 22.39
CA MET A 1 10.27 3.58 21.00
C MET A 1 9.80 2.19 20.68
N ASP A 2 8.95 2.01 19.66
CA ASP A 2 8.44 0.68 19.33
C ASP A 2 9.60 -0.21 18.90
N SER A 3 9.57 -1.48 19.30
CA SER A 3 10.59 -2.43 18.85
C SER A 3 10.40 -2.74 17.37
N LEU A 4 11.48 -3.14 16.69
CA LEU A 4 11.41 -3.56 15.29
C LEU A 4 10.38 -4.69 15.09
N GLU A 5 10.27 -5.61 16.05
CA GLU A 5 9.27 -6.68 16.02
C GLU A 5 7.84 -6.15 16.11
N GLN A 6 7.57 -5.10 16.88
CA GLN A 6 6.25 -4.46 16.92
C GLN A 6 5.91 -3.79 15.58
N ILE A 7 6.89 -3.16 14.92
CA ILE A 7 6.69 -2.58 13.58
C ILE A 7 6.37 -3.68 12.57
N LYS A 8 7.13 -4.79 12.59
CA LYS A 8 6.93 -5.93 11.69
C LYS A 8 5.57 -6.60 11.91
N GLU A 9 5.11 -6.71 13.14
CA GLU A 9 3.79 -7.29 13.43
C GLU A 9 2.65 -6.35 12.98
N HIS A 10 2.81 -5.04 13.16
CA HIS A 10 1.85 -4.09 12.60
C HIS A 10 1.75 -4.16 11.07
N TYR A 11 2.85 -4.42 10.35
CA TYR A 11 2.76 -4.66 8.90
C TYR A 11 1.86 -5.84 8.56
N LYS A 12 1.91 -6.95 9.33
CA LYS A 12 1.04 -8.12 9.08
C LYS A 12 -0.43 -7.81 9.35
N SER A 13 -0.71 -7.10 10.44
CA SER A 13 -2.07 -6.66 10.76
C SER A 13 -2.61 -5.74 9.65
N LEU A 14 -1.80 -4.77 9.23
CA LEU A 14 -2.16 -3.82 8.18
C LEU A 14 -2.39 -4.51 6.84
N GLU A 15 -1.54 -5.47 6.44
CA GLU A 15 -1.71 -6.25 5.20
C GLU A 15 -3.10 -6.90 5.14
N ASN A 16 -3.56 -7.48 6.25
CA ASN A 16 -4.90 -8.07 6.33
C ASN A 16 -6.01 -7.01 6.20
N ARG A 17 -5.84 -5.82 6.81
CA ARG A 17 -6.82 -4.74 6.68
C ARG A 17 -6.86 -4.17 5.27
N VAL A 18 -5.71 -3.99 4.63
CA VAL A 18 -5.58 -3.58 3.23
C VAL A 18 -6.27 -4.59 2.32
N ARG A 19 -6.04 -5.89 2.56
CA ARG A 19 -6.72 -6.96 1.81
C ARG A 19 -8.24 -6.85 1.91
N LEU A 20 -8.75 -6.70 3.13
CA LEU A 20 -10.19 -6.55 3.35
C LEU A 20 -10.74 -5.29 2.69
N PHE A 21 -10.05 -4.16 2.81
CA PHE A 21 -10.44 -2.92 2.16
C PHE A 21 -10.53 -3.06 0.64
N ILE A 22 -9.49 -3.61 0.00
CA ILE A 22 -9.46 -3.78 -1.46
C ILE A 22 -10.52 -4.80 -1.91
N MET A 23 -10.66 -5.93 -1.23
CA MET A 23 -11.50 -7.04 -1.71
C MET A 23 -12.98 -6.89 -1.35
N VAL A 24 -13.33 -6.08 -0.34
CA VAL A 24 -14.70 -6.00 0.20
C VAL A 24 -15.28 -4.58 0.12
N HIS A 25 -14.44 -3.56 0.22
CA HIS A 25 -14.87 -2.16 0.32
C HIS A 25 -14.49 -1.32 -0.90
N SER A 26 -13.85 -1.93 -1.89
CA SER A 26 -13.42 -1.27 -3.12
C SER A 26 -14.02 -1.97 -4.32
N ASP A 27 -14.14 -1.24 -5.43
CA ASP A 27 -14.53 -1.80 -6.72
C ASP A 27 -13.81 -1.07 -7.85
N ILE A 28 -13.81 -1.66 -9.04
CA ILE A 28 -13.12 -1.15 -10.22
C ILE A 28 -14.08 -1.02 -11.39
N GLU A 29 -13.94 0.05 -12.15
CA GLU A 29 -14.76 0.35 -13.31
C GLU A 29 -13.92 0.31 -14.58
N TYR A 30 -14.44 -0.34 -15.61
CA TYR A 30 -13.81 -0.34 -16.93
C TYR A 30 -13.95 1.02 -17.61
N VAL A 31 -12.84 1.58 -18.07
CA VAL A 31 -12.83 2.84 -18.81
C VAL A 31 -13.24 2.55 -20.27
N GLN A 32 -14.45 2.98 -20.66
CA GLN A 32 -14.97 2.76 -22.01
C GLN A 32 -14.03 3.35 -23.09
N GLY A 33 -13.78 2.57 -24.15
CA GLY A 33 -12.87 2.93 -25.25
C GLY A 33 -11.37 2.77 -24.93
N SER A 34 -11.00 2.36 -23.71
CA SER A 34 -9.58 2.22 -23.33
C SER A 34 -8.85 1.09 -24.05
N SER A 35 -9.56 0.06 -24.54
CA SER A 35 -8.97 -1.04 -25.31
C SER A 35 -8.40 -0.62 -26.66
N GLU A 36 -8.79 0.56 -27.17
CA GLU A 36 -8.22 1.14 -28.39
C GLU A 36 -6.83 1.74 -28.15
N CYS A 37 -6.51 2.07 -26.89
CA CYS A 37 -5.26 2.70 -26.49
C CYS A 37 -4.31 1.74 -25.74
N VAL A 38 -4.86 0.76 -25.01
CA VAL A 38 -4.10 -0.18 -24.17
C VAL A 38 -4.64 -1.59 -24.36
N GLU A 39 -3.75 -2.55 -24.64
CA GLU A 39 -4.12 -3.96 -24.77
C GLU A 39 -4.72 -4.47 -23.45
N GLY A 40 -5.95 -4.99 -23.50
CA GLY A 40 -6.73 -5.38 -22.31
C GLY A 40 -7.58 -4.25 -21.69
N GLY A 41 -7.41 -3.01 -22.15
CA GLY A 41 -8.08 -1.82 -21.64
C GLY A 41 -7.55 -1.33 -20.28
N ALA A 42 -8.17 -0.29 -19.76
CA ALA A 42 -7.80 0.37 -18.52
C ALA A 42 -8.97 0.36 -17.53
N PHE A 43 -8.63 0.32 -16.25
CA PHE A 43 -9.59 0.36 -15.15
C PHE A 43 -9.31 1.55 -14.24
N THR A 44 -10.37 2.08 -13.65
CA THR A 44 -10.31 3.11 -12.59
C THR A 44 -11.01 2.60 -11.35
N TRP A 45 -10.75 3.24 -10.22
CA TRP A 45 -11.51 2.98 -9.00
C TRP A 45 -12.95 3.46 -9.13
N ALA A 46 -13.89 2.64 -8.67
CA ALA A 46 -15.26 3.06 -8.45
C ALA A 46 -15.33 4.03 -7.27
N THR A 47 -16.39 4.85 -7.24
CA THR A 47 -16.61 5.76 -6.10
C THR A 47 -16.94 4.95 -4.83
N LEU A 48 -16.18 5.16 -3.76
CA LEU A 48 -16.43 4.52 -2.47
C LEU A 48 -17.78 4.93 -1.87
N SER A 49 -18.46 3.98 -1.23
CA SER A 49 -19.59 4.28 -0.36
C SER A 49 -19.14 5.09 0.87
N PRO A 50 -20.04 5.84 1.53
CA PRO A 50 -19.69 6.61 2.74
C PRO A 50 -19.05 5.76 3.84
N ASP A 51 -19.55 4.55 4.08
CA ASP A 51 -18.97 3.64 5.08
C ASP A 51 -17.56 3.18 4.67
N SER A 52 -17.34 2.93 3.38
CA SER A 52 -16.03 2.53 2.86
C SER A 52 -15.01 3.67 2.90
N GLN A 53 -15.45 4.93 2.75
CA GLN A 53 -14.60 6.11 2.94
C GLN A 53 -14.13 6.26 4.40
N LEU A 54 -14.99 5.92 5.38
CA LEU A 54 -14.57 5.89 6.79
C LEU A 54 -13.48 4.84 7.03
N ILE A 55 -13.66 3.64 6.48
CA ILE A 55 -12.67 2.56 6.56
C ILE A 55 -11.36 2.96 5.87
N GLN A 56 -11.43 3.58 4.70
CA GLN A 56 -10.28 4.10 3.97
C GLN A 56 -9.51 5.11 4.83
N SER A 57 -10.21 6.06 5.44
CA SER A 57 -9.60 7.08 6.29
C SER A 57 -8.87 6.44 7.47
N GLU A 58 -9.52 5.52 8.21
CA GLU A 58 -8.88 4.83 9.32
C GLU A 58 -7.64 4.03 8.89
N LEU A 59 -7.75 3.29 7.78
CA LEU A 59 -6.65 2.51 7.22
C LEU A 59 -5.48 3.40 6.81
N TYR A 60 -5.76 4.54 6.19
CA TYR A 60 -4.76 5.51 5.79
C TYR A 60 -4.03 6.08 7.02
N HIS A 61 -4.76 6.48 8.07
CA HIS A 61 -4.14 6.99 9.29
C HIS A 61 -3.25 5.93 9.98
N GLU A 62 -3.71 4.69 10.04
CA GLU A 62 -2.91 3.58 10.57
C GLU A 62 -1.62 3.39 9.75
N TYR A 63 -1.74 3.36 8.42
CA TYR A 63 -0.60 3.20 7.54
C TYR A 63 0.42 4.33 7.69
N MET A 64 -0.04 5.58 7.68
CA MET A 64 0.81 6.76 7.85
C MET A 64 1.57 6.74 9.20
N SER A 65 0.90 6.27 10.26
CA SER A 65 1.53 6.08 11.57
C SER A 65 2.59 4.96 11.56
N LEU A 66 2.33 3.86 10.86
CA LEU A 66 3.28 2.76 10.70
C LEU A 66 4.53 3.20 9.93
N ILE A 67 4.38 3.82 8.76
CA ILE A 67 5.53 4.20 7.93
C ILE A 67 6.38 5.30 8.57
N LYS A 68 5.78 6.20 9.37
CA LYS A 68 6.54 7.18 10.15
C LYS A 68 7.48 6.50 11.16
N ARG A 69 7.01 5.45 11.83
CA ARG A 69 7.83 4.66 12.77
C ARG A 69 8.91 3.85 12.06
N ALA A 70 8.55 3.21 10.95
CA ALA A 70 9.47 2.44 10.12
C ALA A 70 10.57 3.32 9.52
N ARG A 71 10.22 4.49 8.97
CA ARG A 71 11.18 5.47 8.45
C ARG A 71 12.15 5.93 9.52
N LYS A 72 11.64 6.32 10.70
CA LYS A 72 12.49 6.73 11.82
C LYS A 72 13.48 5.62 12.21
N HIS A 73 13.07 4.36 12.16
CA HIS A 73 13.96 3.23 12.40
C HIS A 73 15.08 3.15 11.36
N LEU A 74 14.76 3.27 10.06
CA LEU A 74 15.75 3.29 8.98
C LEU A 74 16.74 4.47 9.09
N GLU A 75 16.25 5.65 9.46
CA GLU A 75 17.08 6.85 9.67
C GLU A 75 18.07 6.64 10.83
N LEU A 76 17.60 6.13 11.97
CA LEU A 76 18.45 5.83 13.14
C LEU A 76 19.46 4.72 12.85
N ALA A 77 19.12 3.80 11.95
CA ALA A 77 19.98 2.73 11.49
C ALA A 77 21.01 3.17 10.43
N GLY A 78 20.96 4.42 9.94
CA GLY A 78 21.83 4.89 8.85
C GLY A 78 21.59 4.15 7.53
N SER A 79 20.35 3.69 7.29
CA SER A 79 20.02 2.86 6.12
C SER A 79 20.19 3.61 4.80
N SER A 80 20.78 2.97 3.80
CA SER A 80 20.86 3.46 2.42
C SER A 80 19.55 3.31 1.63
N TYR A 81 18.52 2.69 2.21
CA TYR A 81 17.27 2.36 1.51
C TYR A 81 16.13 3.35 1.73
N LEU A 82 16.40 4.53 2.32
CA LEU A 82 15.37 5.53 2.61
C LEU A 82 14.56 5.94 1.37
N GLU A 83 15.23 6.16 0.24
CA GLU A 83 14.55 6.54 -1.01
C GLU A 83 13.68 5.40 -1.56
N THR A 84 14.18 4.17 -1.57
CA THR A 84 13.41 2.99 -1.98
C THR A 84 12.20 2.77 -1.09
N PHE A 85 12.38 2.96 0.23
CA PHE A 85 11.29 2.88 1.20
C PHE A 85 10.22 3.95 0.93
N ASP A 86 10.61 5.20 0.69
CA ASP A 86 9.68 6.29 0.40
C ASP A 86 8.88 6.07 -0.87
N LYS A 87 9.53 5.60 -1.94
CA LYS A 87 8.86 5.26 -3.19
C LYS A 87 7.83 4.17 -2.98
N SER A 88 8.21 3.09 -2.29
CA SER A 88 7.28 2.02 -1.94
C SER A 88 6.11 2.53 -1.10
N CYS A 89 6.36 3.48 -0.17
CA CYS A 89 5.30 4.08 0.62
C CYS A 89 4.32 4.91 -0.20
N ALA A 90 4.83 5.65 -1.19
CA ALA A 90 4.02 6.43 -2.11
C ALA A 90 3.08 5.53 -2.94
N GLU A 91 3.58 4.38 -3.41
CA GLU A 91 2.77 3.39 -4.13
C GLU A 91 1.62 2.87 -3.27
N VAL A 92 1.91 2.33 -2.08
CA VAL A 92 0.85 1.82 -1.17
C VAL A 92 -0.15 2.92 -0.81
N LYS A 93 0.32 4.14 -0.57
CA LYS A 93 -0.56 5.30 -0.31
C LYS A 93 -1.51 5.53 -1.48
N ALA A 94 -1.02 5.52 -2.72
CA ALA A 94 -1.86 5.74 -3.89
C ALA A 94 -2.96 4.68 -4.02
N TYR A 95 -2.64 3.42 -3.73
CA TYR A 95 -3.63 2.34 -3.69
C TYR A 95 -4.64 2.49 -2.55
N ILE A 96 -4.22 2.86 -1.34
CA ILE A 96 -5.14 3.09 -0.21
C ILE A 96 -6.08 4.26 -0.52
N LEU A 97 -5.56 5.36 -1.06
CA LEU A 97 -6.34 6.54 -1.42
C LEU A 97 -7.16 6.35 -2.71
N GLN A 98 -6.92 5.28 -3.46
CA GLN A 98 -7.55 5.01 -4.75
C GLN A 98 -7.34 6.13 -5.77
N GLU A 99 -6.15 6.75 -5.75
CA GLU A 99 -5.78 7.88 -6.62
C GLU A 99 -5.00 7.44 -7.88
N ASN A 100 -4.69 6.14 -7.99
CA ASN A 100 -3.91 5.59 -9.10
C ASN A 100 -4.80 4.97 -10.18
N LEU A 101 -4.29 4.98 -11.42
CA LEU A 101 -4.83 4.13 -12.49
C LEU A 101 -4.51 2.67 -12.21
N LEU A 102 -5.43 1.79 -12.60
CA LEU A 102 -5.31 0.37 -12.36
C LEU A 102 -4.83 -0.35 -13.62
N TRP A 103 -3.66 -0.98 -13.47
CA TRP A 103 -3.05 -1.81 -14.52
C TRP A 103 -3.49 -3.28 -14.43
N GLY A 104 -4.05 -3.68 -13.28
CA GLY A 104 -4.62 -5.01 -13.07
C GLY A 104 -6.07 -5.07 -13.51
N SER A 105 -6.47 -6.20 -14.11
CA SER A 105 -7.86 -6.45 -14.51
C SER A 105 -8.76 -6.91 -13.36
N SER A 106 -8.23 -7.03 -12.14
CA SER A 106 -8.96 -7.51 -10.97
C SER A 106 -8.46 -6.89 -9.67
N LEU A 107 -9.35 -6.79 -8.67
CA LEU A 107 -9.00 -6.40 -7.30
C LEU A 107 -7.93 -7.33 -6.68
N GLN A 108 -7.90 -8.60 -7.10
CA GLN A 108 -6.89 -9.56 -6.65
C GLN A 108 -5.49 -9.15 -7.13
N ASP A 109 -5.36 -8.76 -8.41
CA ASP A 109 -4.09 -8.29 -8.97
C ASP A 109 -3.62 -7.00 -8.28
N VAL A 110 -4.58 -6.09 -8.02
CA VAL A 110 -4.31 -4.86 -7.27
C VAL A 110 -3.78 -5.19 -5.87
N PHE A 111 -4.45 -6.08 -5.14
CA PHE A 111 -3.99 -6.48 -3.81
C PHE A 111 -2.59 -7.14 -3.86
N ILE A 112 -2.30 -7.96 -4.87
CA ILE A 112 -0.96 -8.56 -5.04
C ILE A 112 0.10 -7.46 -5.20
N GLY A 113 -0.20 -6.41 -5.97
CA GLY A 113 0.66 -5.24 -6.10
C GLY A 113 0.94 -4.55 -4.76
N VAL A 114 -0.11 -4.25 -3.99
CA VAL A 114 0.03 -3.60 -2.68
C VAL A 114 0.80 -4.48 -1.69
N LYS A 115 0.50 -5.78 -1.67
CA LYS A 115 1.19 -6.74 -0.80
C LYS A 115 2.69 -6.78 -1.09
N LYS A 116 3.09 -6.76 -2.37
CA LYS A 116 4.50 -6.73 -2.77
C LYS A 116 5.22 -5.51 -2.17
N GLU A 117 4.58 -4.34 -2.20
CA GLU A 117 5.16 -3.11 -1.64
C GLU A 117 5.21 -3.14 -0.11
N LEU A 118 4.18 -3.66 0.57
CA LEU A 118 4.20 -3.87 2.02
C LEU A 118 5.30 -4.85 2.44
N ASP A 119 5.49 -5.94 1.69
CA ASP A 119 6.55 -6.92 1.92
C ASP A 119 7.94 -6.30 1.70
N LEU A 120 8.10 -5.45 0.67
CA LEU A 120 9.33 -4.70 0.43
C LEU A 120 9.63 -3.80 1.62
N GLN A 121 8.68 -2.97 2.06
CA GLN A 121 8.84 -2.08 3.21
C GLN A 121 9.27 -2.84 4.47
N ARG A 122 8.59 -3.96 4.76
CA ARG A 122 8.92 -4.85 5.88
C ARG A 122 10.31 -5.49 5.75
N GLY A 123 10.72 -5.84 4.53
CA GLY A 123 12.05 -6.38 4.24
C GLY A 123 13.16 -5.35 4.43
N LEU A 124 12.94 -4.11 3.97
CA LEU A 124 13.90 -3.02 4.11
C LEU A 124 14.20 -2.68 5.56
N ILE A 125 13.18 -2.63 6.43
CA ILE A 125 13.39 -2.38 7.87
C ILE A 125 14.05 -3.54 8.61
N ALA A 126 14.04 -4.75 8.04
CA ALA A 126 14.62 -5.94 8.66
C ALA A 126 16.09 -6.17 8.23
N GLN A 127 16.65 -5.34 7.35
CA GLN A 127 18.02 -5.53 6.90
C GLN A 127 19.02 -5.29 8.04
N PRO A 128 20.07 -6.13 8.16
CA PRO A 128 21.15 -5.89 9.11
C PRO A 128 21.84 -4.56 8.78
N ILE A 129 22.12 -3.77 9.82
CA ILE A 129 22.97 -2.58 9.70
C ILE A 129 24.38 -3.09 9.40
N LEU A 130 24.88 -2.85 8.19
CA LEU A 130 26.30 -2.99 7.89
C LEU A 130 26.99 -1.79 8.54
N ILE A 131 27.48 -1.98 9.78
CA ILE A 131 28.31 -1.04 10.52
C ILE A 131 29.77 -1.22 10.09
#